data_AF-A0A3D1ZD09-F1
#
_entry.id   AF-A0A3D1ZD09-F1
#
_cell.length_a   1.000
_cell.length_b   1.000
_cell.length_c   1.000
_cell.angle_alpha   90.00
_cell.angle_beta   90.00
_cell.angle_gamma   90.00
#
_symmetry.space_group_name_H-M   'P 1'
#
loop_
_entity.id
_entity.type
_entity.pdbx_description
1 polymer ?
#
loop_
_entity_poly.entity_id
_entity_poly.type
_entity_poly.pdbx_seq_one_letter_code
_entity_poly.pdbx_strand_id
1 'polypeptide(L)'
;MVGSALAALTTDLTALIAARVFQAVGAGALIPISIAMVGDLFPPGERGVPLGIMGASAEAGGVIGPLWGGLIIRYLDWPWVFWINIPLGAAVLLLMIPLVKSSPRFPAKVDYLGGGLLAVSL
;
A
#
# COMPACT_ATOMS: atom_id res chain seq x y z
N MET A 1 -3.11 3.67 6.84
CA MET A 1 -3.97 4.79 7.31
C MET A 1 -3.48 5.36 8.63
N VAL A 2 -3.34 4.54 9.69
CA VAL A 2 -2.83 4.98 11.01
C VAL A 2 -1.49 5.71 10.92
N GLY A 3 -0.50 5.17 10.20
CA GLY A 3 0.79 5.85 9.98
C GLY A 3 0.69 7.20 9.24
N SER A 4 -0.33 7.38 8.40
CA SER A 4 -0.58 8.65 7.71
C SER A 4 -1.14 9.69 8.69
N ALA A 5 -2.06 9.28 9.57
CA ALA A 5 -2.60 10.16 10.61
C ALA A 5 -1.50 10.60 11.59
N LEU A 6 -0.62 9.67 11.98
CA LEU A 6 0.53 9.97 12.83
C LEU A 6 1.47 10.99 12.15
N ALA A 7 1.85 10.77 10.90
CA ALA A 7 2.71 11.70 10.16
C ALA A 7 2.09 13.09 9.94
N ALA A 8 0.76 13.19 9.86
CA ALA A 8 0.05 14.45 9.71
C ALA A 8 0.00 15.29 11.01
N LEU A 9 0.09 14.62 12.16
CA LEU A 9 0.00 15.23 13.50
C LEU A 9 1.38 15.55 14.10
N THR A 10 2.45 15.00 13.54
CA THR A 10 3.82 15.20 14.07
C THR A 10 4.42 16.52 13.63
N THR A 11 4.97 17.25 14.60
CA THR A 11 5.79 18.45 14.40
C THR A 11 7.30 18.20 14.47
N ASP A 12 7.70 17.01 14.95
CA ASP A 12 9.11 16.59 15.07
C ASP A 12 9.54 15.65 13.94
N LEU A 13 10.75 15.86 13.40
CA LEU A 13 11.31 15.08 12.29
C LEU A 13 11.48 13.60 12.65
N THR A 14 11.91 13.29 13.87
CA THR A 14 12.12 11.92 14.33
C THR A 14 10.80 11.16 14.38
N ALA A 15 9.76 11.82 14.89
CA ALA A 15 8.42 11.25 14.96
C ALA A 15 7.82 11.05 13.55
N LEU A 16 8.08 11.98 12.62
CA LEU A 16 7.67 11.84 11.21
C LEU A 16 8.33 10.62 10.55
N ILE A 17 9.64 10.43 10.76
CA ILE A 17 10.38 9.28 10.23
C ILE A 17 9.82 7.97 10.81
N ALA A 18 9.57 7.91 12.11
CA ALA A 18 8.99 6.73 12.75
C ALA A 18 7.60 6.38 12.17
N ALA A 19 6.75 7.40 11.95
CA ALA A 19 5.44 7.22 11.32
C ALA A 19 5.56 6.71 9.87
N ARG A 20 6.56 7.17 9.11
CA ARG A 20 6.85 6.69 7.75
C ARG A 20 7.34 5.26 7.73
N VAL A 21 8.23 4.87 8.64
CA VAL A 21 8.67 3.47 8.79
C VAL A 21 7.47 2.58 9.07
N PHE A 22 6.60 2.97 10.01
CA PHE A 22 5.38 2.23 10.31
C PHE A 22 4.45 2.11 9.09
N GLN A 23 4.30 3.18 8.31
CA GLN A 23 3.53 3.16 7.06
C GLN A 23 4.16 2.24 6.01
N ALA A 24 5.48 2.23 5.90
CA ALA A 24 6.22 1.41 4.95
C ALA A 24 6.04 -0.09 5.20
N VAL A 25 5.95 -0.52 6.47
CA VAL A 25 5.69 -1.93 6.81
C VAL A 25 4.36 -2.41 6.20
N GLY A 26 3.29 -1.61 6.32
CA GLY A 26 2.00 -1.94 5.72
C GLY A 26 2.00 -1.88 4.19
N ALA A 27 2.66 -0.88 3.61
CA ALA A 27 2.75 -0.71 2.17
C ALA A 27 3.60 -1.81 1.50
N GLY A 28 4.68 -2.25 2.16
CA GLY A 28 5.59 -3.26 1.63
C GLY A 28 4.95 -4.64 1.50
N ALA A 29 4.04 -5.00 2.40
CA ALA A 29 3.32 -6.27 2.34
C ALA A 29 2.23 -6.29 1.24
N LEU A 30 1.69 -5.13 0.86
CA LEU A 30 0.55 -5.01 -0.05
C LEU A 30 0.85 -5.54 -1.46
N ILE A 31 2.01 -5.22 -2.02
CA ILE A 31 2.41 -5.62 -3.37
C ILE A 31 2.51 -7.15 -3.51
N PRO A 32 3.33 -7.87 -2.71
CA PRO A 32 3.48 -9.31 -2.85
C PRO A 32 2.17 -10.06 -2.55
N ILE A 33 1.38 -9.60 -1.57
CA ILE A 33 0.07 -10.19 -1.28
C ILE A 33 -0.88 -10.03 -2.48
N SER A 34 -0.86 -8.87 -3.14
CA SER A 34 -1.70 -8.63 -4.31
C SER A 34 -1.31 -9.52 -5.50
N ILE A 35 -0.02 -9.72 -5.72
CA ILE A 35 0.49 -10.65 -6.74
C ILE A 35 0.07 -12.09 -6.42
N ALA A 36 0.21 -12.51 -5.15
CA ALA A 36 -0.21 -13.83 -4.70
C ALA A 36 -1.73 -14.05 -4.91
N MET A 37 -2.57 -13.06 -4.57
CA MET A 37 -4.01 -13.12 -4.79
C MET A 37 -4.37 -13.31 -6.28
N VAL A 38 -3.67 -12.66 -7.21
CA VAL A 38 -3.87 -12.90 -8.65
C VAL A 38 -3.54 -14.34 -9.02
N GLY A 39 -2.50 -14.91 -8.40
CA GLY A 39 -2.13 -16.32 -8.56
C GLY A 39 -3.23 -17.28 -8.11
N ASP A 40 -3.89 -16.97 -6.99
CA ASP A 40 -4.96 -17.79 -6.41
C ASP A 40 -6.29 -17.66 -7.17
N LEU A 41 -6.58 -16.48 -7.74
CA LEU A 41 -7.85 -16.17 -8.41
C LEU A 41 -7.89 -16.56 -9.89
N PHE A 42 -6.75 -16.50 -10.60
CA PHE A 42 -6.69 -16.66 -12.06
C PHE A 42 -5.83 -17.86 -12.50
N PRO A 43 -6.26 -18.61 -13.53
CA PRO A 43 -5.47 -19.70 -14.09
C PRO A 43 -4.18 -19.17 -14.76
N PRO A 44 -3.12 -19.98 -14.88
CA PRO A 44 -1.80 -19.53 -15.31
C PRO A 44 -1.75 -18.72 -16.62
N GLY A 45 -2.64 -19.00 -17.57
CA GLY A 45 -2.71 -18.30 -18.86
C GLY A 45 -3.40 -16.94 -18.85
N GLU A 46 -4.16 -16.61 -17.79
CA GLU A 46 -4.98 -15.39 -17.73
C GLU A 46 -4.41 -14.33 -16.79
N ARG A 47 -3.28 -14.61 -16.14
CA ARG A 47 -2.64 -13.71 -15.15
C ARG A 47 -2.03 -12.46 -15.77
N GLY A 48 -1.78 -12.45 -17.07
CA GLY A 48 -1.15 -11.33 -17.77
C GLY A 48 -1.97 -10.03 -17.69
N VAL A 49 -3.29 -10.10 -17.87
CA VAL A 49 -4.16 -8.92 -17.82
C VAL A 49 -4.28 -8.35 -16.40
N PRO A 50 -4.58 -9.14 -15.35
CA PRO A 50 -4.63 -8.63 -13.96
C PRO A 50 -3.29 -8.06 -13.48
N LEU A 51 -2.16 -8.72 -13.78
CA LEU A 51 -0.84 -8.20 -13.43
C LEU A 51 -0.50 -6.93 -14.22
N GLY A 52 -0.90 -6.85 -15.50
CA GLY A 52 -0.76 -5.66 -16.32
C GLY A 52 -1.57 -4.48 -15.78
N ILE A 53 -2.81 -4.69 -15.33
CA ILE A 53 -3.64 -3.67 -14.69
C ILE A 53 -3.00 -3.20 -13.37
N MET A 54 -2.46 -4.11 -12.56
CA MET A 54 -1.72 -3.75 -11.36
C MET A 54 -0.50 -2.86 -11.68
N GLY A 55 0.30 -3.24 -12.67
CA GLY A 55 1.47 -2.46 -13.11
C GLY A 55 1.08 -1.09 -13.65
N ALA A 56 0.08 -1.03 -14.52
CA ALA A 56 -0.44 0.21 -15.07
C ALA A 56 -0.97 1.15 -13.97
N SER A 57 -1.62 0.60 -12.94
CA SER A 57 -2.09 1.36 -11.80
C SER A 57 -0.93 1.94 -10.97
N ALA A 58 0.15 1.18 -10.81
CA ALA A 58 1.35 1.63 -10.10
C ALA A 58 2.06 2.78 -10.85
N GLU A 59 2.23 2.65 -12.17
CA GLU A 59 2.82 3.70 -13.00
C GLU A 59 1.93 4.94 -13.08
N ALA A 60 0.61 4.76 -13.23
CA ALA A 60 -0.35 5.86 -13.18
C ALA A 60 -0.25 6.60 -11.84
N GLY A 61 -0.14 5.87 -10.72
CA GLY A 61 0.12 6.45 -9.41
C GLY A 61 1.44 7.21 -9.34
N GLY A 62 2.51 6.68 -9.96
CA GLY A 62 3.81 7.34 -10.05
C GLY A 62 3.80 8.66 -10.83
N VAL A 63 2.97 8.76 -11.87
CA VAL A 63 2.81 10.00 -12.66
C VAL A 63 1.87 10.99 -11.97
N ILE A 64 0.76 10.51 -11.42
CA ILE A 64 -0.26 11.36 -10.77
C ILE A 64 0.24 11.87 -9.42
N GLY A 65 1.06 11.11 -8.70
CA GLY A 65 1.56 11.44 -7.38
C GLY A 65 2.25 12.80 -7.28
N PRO A 66 3.28 13.09 -8.11
CA PRO A 66 3.96 14.39 -8.12
C PRO A 66 3.04 15.57 -8.47
N LEU A 67 2.12 15.37 -9.42
CA LEU A 67 1.13 16.38 -9.80
C LEU A 67 0.23 16.73 -8.61
N TRP A 68 -0.25 15.69 -7.91
CA TRP A 68 -1.11 15.85 -6.74
C TRP A 68 -0.36 16.50 -5.57
N GLY A 69 0.87 16.06 -5.30
CA GLY A 69 1.72 16.64 -4.26
C GLY A 69 2.05 18.11 -4.52
N GLY A 70 2.35 18.47 -5.76
CA GLY A 70 2.60 19.85 -6.18
C GLY A 70 1.37 20.74 -6.02
N LEU A 71 0.18 20.24 -6.38
CA LEU A 71 -1.07 20.96 -6.19
C LEU A 71 -1.35 21.20 -4.70
N ILE A 72 -1.19 20.17 -3.86
CA ILE A 72 -1.40 20.30 -2.43
C ILE A 72 -0.47 21.35 -1.85
N ILE A 73 0.84 21.27 -2.06
CA ILE A 73 1.80 22.22 -1.48
C ILE A 73 1.58 23.66 -1.99
N ARG A 74 1.03 23.81 -3.20
CA ARG A 74 0.73 25.13 -3.78
C ARG A 74 -0.47 25.83 -3.13
N TYR A 75 -1.50 25.07 -2.74
CA TYR A 75 -2.77 25.62 -2.25
C TYR A 75 -3.05 25.34 -0.77
N LEU A 76 -2.34 24.38 -0.17
CA LEU A 76 -2.49 23.88 1.18
C LEU A 76 -1.11 23.64 1.82
N ASP A 77 -1.08 23.50 3.14
CA ASP A 77 0.14 23.12 3.86
C ASP A 77 0.56 21.66 3.59
N TRP A 78 1.85 21.37 3.73
CA TRP A 78 2.43 20.03 3.52
C TRP A 78 1.74 18.86 4.28
N PRO A 79 1.17 19.01 5.50
CA PRO A 79 0.53 17.89 6.20
C PRO A 79 -0.71 17.36 5.46
N TRP A 80 -1.31 18.16 4.58
CA TRP A 80 -2.47 17.75 3.79
C TRP A 80 -2.17 16.59 2.84
N VAL A 81 -0.90 16.40 2.44
CA VAL A 81 -0.45 15.23 1.69
C VAL A 81 -0.71 13.93 2.45
N PHE A 82 -0.72 13.97 3.78
CA PHE A 82 -1.00 12.80 4.63
C PHE A 82 -2.48 12.67 4.98
N TRP A 83 -3.16 13.79 5.20
CA TRP A 83 -4.59 13.80 5.49
C TRP A 83 -5.40 13.21 4.36
N ILE A 84 -5.07 13.52 3.11
CA ILE A 84 -5.82 13.05 1.93
C ILE A 84 -5.76 11.52 1.73
N ASN A 85 -4.69 10.88 2.21
CA ASN A 85 -4.54 9.43 2.16
C ASN A 85 -5.57 8.70 3.05
N ILE A 86 -6.11 9.37 4.08
CA ILE A 86 -7.07 8.77 5.01
C ILE A 86 -8.45 8.57 4.36
N PRO A 87 -9.14 9.59 3.81
CA PRO A 87 -10.43 9.38 3.17
C PRO A 87 -10.32 8.48 1.93
N LEU A 88 -9.23 8.59 1.16
CA LEU A 88 -8.95 7.69 0.03
C LEU A 88 -8.81 6.24 0.48
N GLY A 89 -7.96 5.98 1.48
CA GLY A 89 -7.79 4.63 2.03
C GLY A 89 -9.09 4.07 2.62
N ALA A 90 -9.88 4.91 3.29
CA ALA A 90 -11.17 4.52 3.84
C ALA A 90 -12.15 4.11 2.73
N ALA A 91 -12.25 4.91 1.66
CA ALA A 91 -13.10 4.62 0.51
C ALA A 91 -12.70 3.30 -0.15
N VAL A 92 -11.40 3.07 -0.39
CA VAL A 92 -10.90 1.81 -0.95
C VAL A 92 -11.24 0.63 -0.07
N LEU A 93 -11.01 0.73 1.25
CA LEU A 93 -11.35 -0.35 2.19
C LEU A 93 -12.85 -0.66 2.17
N LEU A 94 -13.71 0.37 2.23
CA LEU A 94 -15.16 0.20 2.19
C LEU A 94 -15.64 -0.50 0.90
N LEU A 95 -15.04 -0.15 -0.24
CA LEU A 95 -15.34 -0.80 -1.52
C LEU A 95 -14.82 -2.25 -1.58
N MET A 96 -13.71 -2.56 -0.91
CA MET A 96 -13.15 -3.91 -0.90
C MET A 96 -13.90 -4.88 0.03
N ILE A 97 -14.49 -4.41 1.14
CA ILE A 97 -15.23 -5.26 2.10
C ILE A 97 -16.26 -6.19 1.42
N PRO A 98 -17.16 -5.72 0.54
CA PRO A 98 -18.13 -6.60 -0.13
C PRO A 98 -17.52 -7.45 -1.26
N LEU A 99 -16.36 -7.07 -1.80
CA LEU A 99 -15.70 -7.76 -2.92
C LEU A 99 -14.84 -8.93 -2.47
N VAL A 100 -14.27 -8.87 -1.26
CA VAL A 100 -13.44 -9.93 -0.69
C VAL A 100 -14.34 -11.07 -0.21
N LYS A 101 -14.49 -12.10 -1.03
CA LYS A 101 -15.08 -13.37 -0.60
C LYS A 101 -14.09 -14.14 0.29
N SER A 102 -14.61 -14.78 1.33
CA SER A 102 -13.80 -15.57 2.25
C SER A 102 -13.19 -16.78 1.54
N SER A 103 -11.88 -16.75 1.27
CA SER A 103 -11.15 -17.92 0.78
C SER A 103 -10.91 -18.94 1.90
N PRO A 104 -10.86 -20.25 1.58
CA PRO A 104 -10.46 -21.27 2.54
C PRO A 104 -9.05 -20.97 3.08
N ARG A 105 -8.94 -20.87 4.41
CA ARG A 105 -7.64 -20.67 5.08
C ARG A 105 -6.80 -21.93 4.96
N PHE A 106 -5.74 -21.89 4.18
CA PHE A 106 -4.70 -22.92 4.24
C PHE A 106 -3.80 -22.62 5.45
N PRO A 107 -3.51 -23.60 6.32
CA PRO A 107 -2.58 -23.42 7.44
C PRO A 107 -1.16 -23.32 6.88
N ALA A 108 -0.75 -22.12 6.48
CA ALA A 108 0.62 -21.81 6.09
C ALA A 108 1.41 -21.37 7.33
N LYS A 109 2.60 -21.94 7.53
CA LYS A 109 3.55 -21.48 8.55
C LYS A 109 4.29 -20.26 7.99
N VAL A 110 4.31 -19.16 8.74
CA VAL A 110 5.08 -17.97 8.38
C VAL A 110 6.57 -18.30 8.53
N ASP A 111 7.33 -18.21 7.45
CA ASP A 111 8.79 -18.37 7.48
C ASP A 111 9.45 -17.03 7.88
N TYR A 112 9.56 -16.81 9.18
CA TYR A 112 10.22 -15.63 9.73
C TYR A 112 11.73 -15.59 9.43
N LEU A 113 12.36 -16.75 9.26
CA LEU A 113 13.80 -16.88 9.07
C LEU A 113 14.16 -16.53 7.62
N GLY A 114 13.44 -17.11 6.65
CA GLY A 114 13.53 -16.75 5.24
C GLY A 114 13.13 -15.30 4.98
N GLY A 115 12.07 -14.82 5.66
CA GLY A 115 11.67 -13.41 5.61
C GLY A 115 12.77 -12.46 6.10
N GLY A 116 13.44 -12.80 7.22
CA GLY A 116 14.56 -12.01 7.74
C GLY A 116 15.80 -12.04 6.82
N LEU A 117 16.14 -13.20 6.26
CA LEU A 117 17.25 -13.35 5.32
C LEU A 117 17.02 -12.55 4.03
N LEU A 118 15.81 -12.57 3.49
CA LEU A 118 15.44 -11.75 2.32
C LEU A 118 15.47 -10.26 2.64
N ALA A 119 15.04 -9.85 3.83
CA ALA A 119 15.06 -8.44 4.23
C ALA A 119 16.49 -7.88 4.40
N VAL A 120 17.47 -8.73 4.69
CA VAL A 120 18.88 -8.33 4.85
C VAL A 120 19.65 -8.37 3.52
N SER A 121 19.22 -9.19 2.56
CA SER A 121 19.90 -9.33 1.26
C SER A 121 19.39 -8.39 0.17
N LEU A 122 18.20 -7.79 0.35
CA LEU A 122 17.63 -6.75 -0.52
C LEU A 122 18.21 -5.36 -0.22
#